data_AF-A0A5K3EQW6-F1
#
_entry.id   AF-A0A5K3EQW6-F1
#
_cell.length_a   1.000
_cell.length_b   1.000
_cell.length_c   1.000
_cell.angle_alpha   90.00
_cell.angle_beta   90.00
_cell.angle_gamma   90.00
#
_symmetry.space_group_name_H-M   'P 1'
#
loop_
_entity.id
_entity.type
_entity.pdbx_description
1 polymer ?
#
loop_
_entity_poly.entity_id
_entity_poly.type
_entity_poly.pdbx_seq_one_letter_code
_entity_poly.pdbx_strand_id
1 'polypeptide(L)'
;MSAGNIKKSRRTVFVSESNRRIGLATPGSIERLKYLEALVNELCVTKSINCKQQIVANLGNFAHDPRNCSQLLSLDIPSIFLEIVREHLHITKTSGLYFSTTFLFHLRITL
;
A
#
# COMPACT_ATOMS: atom_id res chain seq x y z
N MET A 1 -32.09 -22.83 14.00
CA MET A 1 -31.72 -21.40 14.17
C MET A 1 -30.23 -21.36 14.50
N SER A 2 -29.37 -21.49 13.49
CA SER A 2 -28.65 -20.43 12.76
C SER A 2 -27.88 -19.44 13.65
N ALA A 3 -26.56 -19.58 13.66
CA ALA A 3 -25.63 -18.46 13.67
C ALA A 3 -24.39 -18.89 12.87
N GLY A 4 -24.41 -18.58 11.56
CA GLY A 4 -23.29 -18.80 10.66
C GLY A 4 -22.08 -18.00 11.12
N ASN A 5 -20.98 -18.70 11.39
CA ASN A 5 -19.72 -18.06 11.75
C ASN A 5 -19.09 -17.45 10.49
N ILE A 6 -19.28 -16.14 10.34
CA ILE A 6 -18.77 -15.35 9.21
C ILE A 6 -17.25 -15.46 9.22
N LYS A 7 -16.72 -16.21 8.25
CA LYS A 7 -15.29 -16.23 7.93
C LYS A 7 -14.89 -14.79 7.56
N LYS A 8 -14.37 -14.04 8.54
CA LYS A 8 -13.86 -12.68 8.32
C LYS A 8 -12.83 -12.75 7.20
N SER A 9 -13.19 -12.04 6.12
CA SER A 9 -12.54 -12.04 4.83
C SER A 9 -11.03 -11.92 4.96
N ARG A 10 -10.33 -12.83 4.30
CA ARG A 10 -8.87 -12.97 4.27
C ARG A 10 -8.26 -11.67 3.73
N ARG A 11 -7.95 -10.70 4.59
CA ARG A 11 -6.94 -9.68 4.30
C ARG A 11 -5.59 -10.38 4.35
N THR A 12 -5.24 -11.07 3.27
CA THR A 12 -3.91 -11.65 3.08
C THR A 12 -2.95 -10.51 2.79
N VAL A 13 -2.54 -9.84 3.86
CA VAL A 13 -1.41 -8.93 3.85
C VAL A 13 -0.16 -9.82 3.93
N PHE A 14 0.67 -9.85 2.89
CA PHE A 14 2.03 -10.40 2.93
C PHE A 14 2.94 -9.48 3.77
N VAL A 15 2.51 -9.21 4.99
CA VAL A 15 3.25 -8.50 6.02
C VAL A 15 3.47 -9.56 7.09
N SER A 16 4.74 -9.96 7.25
CA SER A 16 5.16 -10.85 8.32
C SER A 16 4.58 -10.37 9.66
N GLU A 17 4.30 -11.30 10.57
CA GLU A 17 3.72 -10.98 11.89
C GLU A 17 4.52 -9.88 12.63
N SER A 18 5.85 -9.86 12.41
CA SER A 18 6.77 -8.81 12.87
C SER A 18 6.42 -7.45 12.28
N ASN A 19 6.20 -7.36 10.97
CA ASN A 19 5.84 -6.12 10.28
C ASN A 19 4.46 -5.57 10.74
N ARG A 20 3.53 -6.43 11.18
CA ARG A 20 2.22 -5.95 11.71
C ARG A 20 2.38 -5.14 13.00
N ARG A 21 3.29 -5.55 13.89
CA ARG A 21 3.54 -4.84 15.16
C ARG A 21 4.19 -3.48 14.93
N ILE A 22 5.01 -3.34 13.90
CA ILE A 22 5.68 -2.09 13.56
C ILE A 22 4.72 -1.13 12.83
N GLY A 23 3.75 -1.64 12.06
CA GLY A 23 2.68 -0.83 11.49
C GLY A 23 1.79 -0.16 12.55
N LEU A 24 1.69 -0.74 13.74
CA LEU A 24 0.99 -0.16 14.90
C LEU A 24 1.81 0.90 15.66
N ALA A 25 3.04 1.20 15.23
CA ALA A 25 3.87 2.22 15.85
C ALA A 25 3.18 3.58 15.89
N THR A 26 3.48 4.39 16.89
CA THR A 26 2.92 5.73 17.01
C THR A 26 3.30 6.57 15.78
N PRO A 27 2.35 7.31 15.15
CA PRO A 27 2.67 8.23 14.07
C PRO A 27 3.81 9.18 14.45
N GLY A 28 4.79 9.37 13.56
CA GLY A 28 5.97 10.20 13.84
C GLY A 28 7.08 9.50 14.65
N SER A 29 6.88 8.27 15.14
CA SER A 29 7.92 7.55 15.88
C SER A 29 9.00 6.98 14.96
N ILE A 30 10.18 6.68 15.53
CA ILE A 30 11.31 6.08 14.80
C ILE A 30 10.92 4.68 14.26
N GLU A 31 10.12 3.92 15.01
CA GLU A 31 9.61 2.63 14.58
C GLU A 31 8.68 2.77 13.38
N ARG A 32 7.83 3.82 13.35
CA ARG A 32 7.01 4.13 12.18
C ARG A 32 7.87 4.49 10.97
N LEU A 33 8.95 5.25 11.16
CA LEU A 33 9.88 5.57 10.06
C LEU A 33 10.50 4.29 9.49
N LYS A 34 11.07 3.43 10.36
CA LYS A 34 11.68 2.15 9.96
C LYS A 34 10.70 1.24 9.23
N TYR A 35 9.44 1.26 9.64
CA TYR A 35 8.39 0.52 8.94
C TYR A 35 8.16 1.03 7.52
N LEU A 36 8.03 2.35 7.36
CA LEU A 36 7.83 2.98 6.07
C LEU A 36 9.04 2.76 5.16
N GLU A 37 10.26 2.85 5.68
CA GLU A 37 11.51 2.51 4.97
C GLU A 37 11.49 1.06 4.46
N ALA A 38 11.10 0.11 5.31
CA ALA A 38 11.00 -1.29 4.93
C ALA A 38 9.97 -1.52 3.81
N LEU A 39 8.83 -0.83 3.87
CA LEU A 39 7.82 -0.88 2.80
C LEU A 39 8.35 -0.31 1.48
N VAL A 40 9.04 0.84 1.51
CA VAL A 40 9.63 1.44 0.30
C VAL A 40 10.69 0.53 -0.30
N ASN A 41 11.56 -0.04 0.53
CA ASN A 41 12.57 -0.96 0.06
C ASN A 41 11.94 -2.19 -0.61
N GLU A 42 10.94 -2.79 0.02
CA GLU A 42 10.21 -3.93 -0.54
C GLU A 42 9.53 -3.59 -1.88
N LEU A 43 8.93 -2.40 -1.97
CA LEU A 43 8.29 -1.90 -3.19
C LEU A 43 9.27 -1.80 -4.37
N CYS A 44 10.51 -1.38 -4.09
CA CYS A 44 11.57 -1.24 -5.09
C CYS A 44 12.14 -2.59 -5.56
N VAL A 45 12.31 -3.56 -4.64
CA VAL A 45 12.95 -4.84 -4.97
C VAL A 45 11.98 -5.89 -5.50
N THR A 46 10.69 -5.79 -5.15
CA THR A 46 9.72 -6.83 -5.51
C THR A 46 9.33 -6.78 -6.98
N LYS A 47 9.29 -7.96 -7.62
CA LYS A 47 8.81 -8.13 -9.01
C LYS A 47 7.33 -8.48 -9.09
N SER A 48 6.71 -8.82 -7.95
CA SER A 48 5.31 -9.24 -7.88
C SER A 48 4.39 -8.03 -7.89
N ILE A 49 3.58 -7.89 -8.96
CA ILE A 49 2.59 -6.82 -9.07
C ILE A 49 1.59 -6.83 -7.89
N ASN A 50 1.20 -8.02 -7.42
CA ASN A 50 0.30 -8.17 -6.28
C ASN A 50 0.95 -7.63 -4.99
N CYS A 51 2.24 -7.90 -4.79
CA CYS A 51 2.98 -7.37 -3.63
C CYS A 51 3.10 -5.83 -3.74
N LYS A 52 3.45 -5.30 -4.91
CA LYS A 52 3.49 -3.84 -5.14
C LYS A 52 2.15 -3.18 -4.80
N GLN A 53 1.04 -3.70 -5.33
CA GLN A 53 -0.30 -3.17 -5.05
C GLN A 53 -0.63 -3.17 -3.57
N GLN A 54 -0.28 -4.23 -2.84
CA GLN A 54 -0.49 -4.31 -1.39
C GLN A 54 0.35 -3.29 -0.62
N ILE A 55 1.62 -3.12 -0.99
CA ILE A 55 2.52 -2.17 -0.33
C ILE A 55 2.05 -0.74 -0.58
N VAL A 56 1.68 -0.40 -1.82
CA VAL A 56 1.11 0.91 -2.16
C VAL A 56 -0.17 1.18 -1.38
N ALA A 57 -1.06 0.19 -1.24
CA ALA A 57 -2.26 0.33 -0.42
C ALA A 57 -1.93 0.60 1.05
N ASN A 58 -0.93 -0.08 1.61
CA ASN A 58 -0.46 0.20 2.97
C ASN A 58 0.10 1.61 3.12
N LEU A 59 0.98 2.04 2.20
CA LEU A 59 1.52 3.41 2.19
C LEU A 59 0.40 4.46 2.07
N GLY A 60 -0.62 4.20 1.24
CA GLY A 60 -1.81 5.05 1.14
C GLY A 60 -2.57 5.16 2.45
N ASN A 61 -2.75 4.05 3.17
CA ASN A 61 -3.37 4.05 4.50
C ASN A 61 -2.62 4.95 5.52
N PHE A 62 -1.28 4.98 5.46
CA PHE A 62 -0.49 5.88 6.33
C PHE A 62 -0.57 7.35 5.92
N ALA A 63 -0.72 7.62 4.62
CA ALA A 63 -0.82 8.98 4.08
C ALA A 63 -2.11 9.71 4.51
N HIS A 64 -3.14 8.99 4.94
CA HIS A 64 -4.36 9.59 5.48
C HIS A 64 -4.17 10.28 6.84
N ASP A 65 -3.14 9.92 7.61
CA ASP A 65 -2.85 10.56 8.90
C ASP A 65 -1.76 11.63 8.72
N PRO A 66 -2.09 12.93 8.89
CA PRO A 66 -1.14 14.02 8.64
C PRO A 66 0.08 13.98 9.56
N ARG A 67 0.02 13.26 10.69
CA ARG A 67 1.18 13.08 11.59
C ARG A 67 2.29 12.25 10.95
N ASN A 68 2.00 11.46 9.92
CA ASN A 68 3.02 10.73 9.16
C ASN A 68 3.65 11.57 8.04
N CYS A 69 3.10 12.76 7.72
CA CYS A 69 3.55 13.54 6.55
C CYS A 69 5.05 13.78 6.54
N SER A 70 5.65 14.17 7.67
CA SER A 70 7.11 14.42 7.72
C SER A 70 7.92 13.19 7.31
N GLN A 71 7.49 11.99 7.70
CA GLN A 71 8.19 10.73 7.41
C GLN A 71 7.94 10.28 5.97
N LEU A 72 6.72 10.49 5.46
CA LEU A 72 6.37 10.18 4.08
C LEU A 72 7.10 11.10 3.09
N LEU A 73 7.25 12.38 3.44
CA LEU A 73 8.03 13.35 2.66
C LEU A 73 9.53 13.03 2.70
N SER A 74 10.08 12.65 3.86
CA SER A 74 11.50 12.28 3.95
C SER A 74 11.86 11.04 3.13
N LEU A 75 10.88 10.18 2.86
CA LEU A 75 11.03 8.97 2.05
C LEU A 75 10.59 9.15 0.59
N ASP A 76 10.27 10.38 0.18
CA ASP A 76 9.84 10.72 -1.18
C ASP A 76 8.63 9.89 -1.69
N ILE A 77 7.75 9.48 -0.77
CA ILE A 77 6.54 8.69 -1.09
C ILE A 77 5.66 9.37 -2.15
N PRO A 78 5.44 10.72 -2.13
CA PRO A 78 4.62 11.36 -3.16
C PRO A 78 5.18 11.16 -4.57
N SER A 79 6.50 11.28 -4.76
CA SER A 79 7.13 11.07 -6.06
C SER A 79 7.03 9.62 -6.50
N ILE A 80 7.24 8.68 -5.58
CA ILE A 80 7.05 7.24 -5.84
C ILE A 80 5.60 6.95 -6.27
N PHE A 81 4.60 7.54 -5.62
CA PHE A 81 3.20 7.37 -5.99
C PHE A 81 2.91 7.92 -7.39
N LEU A 82 3.45 9.09 -7.72
CA LEU A 82 3.32 9.66 -9.05
C LEU A 82 3.95 8.77 -10.12
N GLU A 83 5.15 8.23 -9.87
CA GLU A 83 5.80 7.30 -10.80
C GLU A 83 4.99 6.02 -11.00
N ILE A 84 4.39 5.47 -9.95
CA ILE A 84 3.53 4.28 -10.07
C ILE A 84 2.27 4.60 -10.88
N VAL A 85 1.64 5.75 -10.65
CA VAL A 85 0.49 6.20 -11.43
C VAL A 85 0.87 6.40 -12.89
N ARG A 86 2.02 7.02 -13.17
CA ARG A 86 2.55 7.22 -14.54
C ARG A 86 2.85 5.90 -15.22
N GLU A 87 3.50 4.96 -14.53
CA GLU A 87 3.78 3.61 -15.03
C GLU A 87 2.47 2.92 -15.46
N HIS A 88 1.46 2.93 -14.58
CA HIS A 88 0.16 2.33 -14.90
C HIS A 88 -0.54 3.05 -16.07
N LEU A 89 -0.48 4.39 -16.15
CA LEU A 89 -1.06 5.15 -17.26
C LEU A 89 -0.31 4.94 -18.60
N HIS A 90 1.00 4.78 -18.57
CA HIS A 90 1.78 4.49 -19.78
C HIS A 90 1.54 3.05 -20.25
N ILE A 91 1.47 2.09 -19.33
CA ILE A 91 1.09 0.71 -19.64
C ILE A 91 -0.29 0.69 -20.32
N THR A 92 -1.27 1.46 -19.85
CA THR A 92 -2.60 1.50 -20.49
C THR A 92 -2.59 2.17 -21.86
N LYS A 93 -1.75 3.19 -22.05
CA LYS A 93 -1.59 3.85 -23.36
C LYS A 93 -0.90 2.96 -24.40
N THR A 94 0.05 2.12 -24.00
CA THR A 94 0.75 1.19 -24.91
C THR A 94 -0.01 -0.11 -25.14
N SER A 95 -0.79 -0.59 -24.16
CA SER A 95 -1.59 -1.83 -24.30
C SER A 95 -2.95 -1.65 -24.98
N GLY A 96 -3.34 -0.41 -25.32
CA GLY A 96 -4.43 -0.11 -26.26
C GLY A 96 -5.84 -0.55 -25.88
N LEU A 97 -6.06 -1.29 -24.79
CA LEU A 97 -7.34 -1.92 -24.50
C LEU A 97 -7.64 -2.00 -22.99
N TYR A 98 -8.80 -1.46 -22.63
CA TYR A 98 -9.62 -1.68 -21.43
C TYR A 98 -9.00 -1.43 -20.06
N PHE A 99 -9.63 -0.47 -19.38
CA PHE A 99 -9.61 -0.30 -17.95
C PHE A 99 -9.97 -1.63 -17.26
N SER A 100 -8.96 -2.40 -16.83
CA SER A 100 -9.20 -3.46 -15.85
C SER A 100 -9.54 -2.76 -14.54
N THR A 101 -10.83 -2.76 -14.22
CA THR A 101 -11.46 -2.14 -13.05
C THR A 101 -10.78 -2.50 -11.73
N THR A 102 -9.91 -3.51 -11.70
CA THR A 102 -9.17 -4.00 -10.54
C THR A 102 -8.26 -2.95 -9.89
N PHE A 103 -7.62 -2.05 -10.66
CA PHE A 103 -6.68 -1.07 -10.08
C PHE A 103 -7.42 0.04 -9.29
N LEU A 104 -8.54 0.54 -9.81
CA LEU A 104 -9.39 1.49 -9.06
C LEU A 104 -10.23 0.81 -7.97
N PHE A 105 -10.57 -0.48 -8.11
CA PHE A 105 -11.33 -1.18 -7.07
C PHE A 105 -10.52 -1.39 -5.80
N HIS A 106 -9.19 -1.57 -5.90
CA HIS A 106 -8.34 -1.69 -4.72
C HIS A 106 -8.08 -0.34 -4.04
N LEU A 107 -8.04 0.76 -4.79
CA LEU A 107 -7.92 2.11 -4.22
C LEU A 107 -9.23 2.60 -3.57
N ARG A 108 -10.39 1.98 -3.88
CA ARG A 108 -11.70 2.27 -3.27
C ARG A 108 -12.02 1.47 -1.99
N ILE A 109 -11.14 0.59 -1.50
CA ILE A 109 -11.32 -0.05 -0.18
C ILE A 109 -10.59 0.76 0.92
N THR A 110 -10.52 2.09 0.79
CA THR A 110 -10.25 3.02 1.90
C THR A 110 -10.85 4.41 1.64
N LEU A 111 -12.06 4.49 1.09
CA LEU A 111 -12.90 5.69 1.20
C LEU A 111 -14.12 5.37 2.07
#